data_AF-A0A928LGN8-F1
#
_entry.id   AF-A0A928LGN8-F1
#
_cell.length_a   1.000
_cell.length_b   1.000
_cell.length_c   1.000
_cell.angle_alpha   90.00
_cell.angle_beta   90.00
_cell.angle_gamma   90.00
#
_symmetry.space_group_name_H-M   'P 1'
#
loop_
_entity.id
_entity.type
_entity.pdbx_description
1 polymer ?
#
loop_
_entity_poly.entity_id
_entity_poly.type
_entity_poly.pdbx_seq_one_letter_code
_entity_poly.pdbx_strand_id
1 'polypeptide(L)'
;MKQWIDRKFLNPIKYITAPFDCSEQIKYKKAGAIWQIFCQLALVFIARILTLVLNGFLFNTAKIENVNLLLEAAIITALYACFIVSNWAFCALTEGEATFIEISLLQAFL
;
A
#
# COMPACT_ATOMS: atom_id res chain seq x y z
N MET A 1 -19.07 11.12 -1.30
CA MET A 1 -17.60 11.35 -1.28
C MET A 1 -17.08 11.94 0.03
N LYS A 2 -17.76 12.88 0.69
CA LYS A 2 -17.29 13.55 1.92
C LYS A 2 -16.97 12.60 3.10
N GLN A 3 -17.68 11.46 3.23
CA GLN A 3 -17.45 10.48 4.32
C GLN A 3 -16.07 9.80 4.29
N TRP A 4 -15.37 9.81 3.16
CA TRP A 4 -14.07 9.13 3.00
C TRP A 4 -12.87 10.04 3.30
N ILE A 5 -13.08 11.35 3.27
CA ILE A 5 -12.04 12.36 3.53
C ILE A 5 -11.89 12.61 5.03
N ASP A 6 -12.98 12.49 5.79
CA ASP A 6 -13.06 12.81 7.23
C ASP A 6 -12.73 11.59 8.15
N ARG A 7 -11.97 10.62 7.64
CA ARG A 7 -11.62 9.41 8.40
C ARG A 7 -10.54 9.75 9.42
N LYS A 8 -10.79 9.40 10.69
CA LYS A 8 -9.85 9.61 11.80
C LYS A 8 -8.53 8.87 11.55
N PHE A 9 -7.41 9.54 11.81
CA PHE A 9 -6.07 8.94 11.73
C PHE A 9 -5.98 7.72 12.64
N LEU A 10 -5.46 6.62 12.10
CA LEU A 10 -5.28 5.37 12.82
C LEU A 10 -3.78 5.14 13.03
N ASN A 11 -3.37 5.00 14.29
CA ASN A 11 -1.97 4.78 14.64
C ASN A 11 -1.46 3.47 14.03
N PRO A 12 -0.41 3.49 13.18
CA PRO A 12 0.12 2.27 12.55
C PRO A 12 0.59 1.21 13.56
N ILE A 13 1.16 1.65 14.69
CA ILE A 13 1.64 0.76 15.77
C ILE A 13 0.49 -0.11 16.32
N LYS A 14 -0.74 0.41 16.33
CA LYS A 14 -1.91 -0.32 16.84
C LYS A 14 -2.20 -1.57 16.01
N TYR A 15 -1.89 -1.54 14.71
CA TYR A 15 -2.07 -2.70 13.83
C TYR A 15 -1.14 -3.86 14.23
N ILE A 16 0.09 -3.56 14.65
CA ILE A 16 1.05 -4.58 15.10
C ILE A 16 0.59 -5.21 16.42
N THR A 17 0.07 -4.40 17.35
CA THR A 17 -0.33 -4.89 18.68
C THR A 17 -1.69 -5.58 18.71
N ALA A 18 -2.62 -5.13 17.87
CA ALA A 18 -4.01 -5.59 17.86
C ALA A 18 -4.57 -5.56 16.42
N PRO A 19 -4.16 -6.50 15.56
CA PRO A 19 -4.52 -6.48 14.14
C PRO A 19 -6.02 -6.63 13.90
N PHE A 20 -6.69 -7.49 14.67
CA PHE A 20 -8.13 -7.72 14.56
C PHE A 20 -8.93 -6.45 14.94
N ASP A 21 -8.61 -5.81 16.05
CA ASP A 21 -9.24 -4.55 16.45
C ASP A 21 -9.04 -3.44 15.42
N CYS A 22 -7.86 -3.38 14.78
CA CYS A 22 -7.61 -2.42 13.70
C CYS A 22 -8.46 -2.72 12.46
N SER A 23 -8.57 -4.00 12.07
CA SER A 23 -9.41 -4.39 10.93
C SER A 23 -10.88 -4.07 11.16
N GLU A 24 -11.37 -4.26 12.40
CA GLU A 24 -12.73 -3.89 12.80
C GLU A 24 -12.92 -2.36 12.77
N GLN A 25 -11.94 -1.59 13.24
CA GLN A 25 -11.97 -0.13 13.18
C GLN A 25 -12.02 0.40 11.74
N ILE A 26 -11.32 -0.25 10.80
CA ILE A 26 -11.30 0.16 9.39
C ILE A 26 -12.66 -0.14 8.74
N LYS A 27 -13.23 -1.33 9.01
CA LYS A 27 -14.50 -1.78 8.41
C LYS A 27 -15.73 -1.12 9.04
N TYR A 28 -15.88 -1.18 10.36
CA TYR A 28 -17.10 -0.72 11.05
C TYR A 28 -17.03 0.75 11.47
N LYS A 29 -15.86 1.23 11.90
CA LYS A 29 -15.69 2.63 12.37
C LYS A 29 -15.21 3.58 11.29
N LYS A 30 -15.00 3.09 10.06
CA LYS A 30 -14.46 3.84 8.91
C LYS A 30 -13.21 4.64 9.31
N ALA A 31 -12.37 4.11 10.18
CA ALA A 31 -11.12 4.76 10.58
C ALA A 31 -10.01 4.47 9.54
N GLY A 32 -9.03 5.36 9.44
CA GLY A 32 -7.92 5.25 8.47
C GLY A 32 -8.04 6.31 7.36
N ALA A 33 -7.07 7.21 7.32
CA ALA A 33 -7.02 8.29 6.34
C ALA A 33 -6.42 7.80 5.03
N ILE A 34 -6.99 8.23 3.90
CA ILE A 34 -6.48 7.91 2.54
C ILE A 34 -5.01 8.33 2.38
N TRP A 35 -4.60 9.39 3.06
CA TRP A 35 -3.21 9.85 3.09
C TRP A 35 -2.22 8.77 3.57
N GLN A 36 -2.65 7.84 4.42
CA GLN A 36 -1.79 6.76 4.93
C GLN A 36 -1.42 5.78 3.80
N ILE A 37 -2.33 5.55 2.84
CA ILE A 37 -2.08 4.73 1.65
C ILE A 37 -0.98 5.38 0.79
N PHE A 38 -1.12 6.69 0.54
CA PHE A 38 -0.16 7.43 -0.26
C PHE A 38 1.23 7.46 0.41
N CYS A 39 1.26 7.63 1.74
CA CYS A 39 2.50 7.56 2.51
C CYS A 39 3.22 6.21 2.36
N GLN A 40 2.48 5.09 2.45
CA GLN A 40 3.06 3.76 2.27
C GLN A 40 3.60 3.55 0.85
N LEU A 41 2.84 3.96 -0.17
CA LEU A 41 3.30 3.89 -1.57
C LEU A 41 4.57 4.72 -1.80
N ALA A 42 4.65 5.91 -1.24
CA ALA A 42 5.84 6.75 -1.31
C ALA A 42 7.04 6.08 -0.62
N LEU A 43 6.84 5.44 0.53
CA LEU A 43 7.89 4.73 1.25
C LEU A 43 8.44 3.54 0.45
N VAL A 44 7.56 2.75 -0.18
CA VAL A 44 7.95 1.63 -1.06
C VAL A 44 8.73 2.14 -2.27
N PHE A 45 8.31 3.26 -2.86
CA PHE A 45 9.01 3.89 -3.98
C PHE A 45 10.41 4.36 -3.59
N ILE A 46 10.56 5.00 -2.42
CA ILE A 46 11.86 5.41 -1.89
C ILE A 46 12.75 4.18 -1.61
N ALA A 47 12.21 3.14 -0.99
CA ALA A 47 12.95 1.90 -0.72
C ALA A 47 13.45 1.23 -2.00
N ARG A 48 12.64 1.27 -3.07
CA ARG A 48 13.05 0.80 -4.40
C ARG A 48 14.22 1.62 -4.93
N ILE A 49 14.13 2.96 -4.92
CA ILE A 49 15.21 3.83 -5.37
C ILE A 49 16.50 3.55 -4.58
N LEU A 50 16.41 3.44 -3.25
CA LEU A 50 17.56 3.11 -2.40
C LEU A 50 18.18 1.77 -2.79
N THR A 51 17.36 0.76 -3.06
CA THR A 51 17.82 -0.55 -3.54
C THR A 51 18.58 -0.43 -4.86
N LEU A 52 18.11 0.39 -5.80
CA LEU A 52 18.81 0.64 -7.06
C LEU A 52 20.14 1.37 -6.86
N VAL A 53 20.18 2.38 -5.98
CA VAL A 53 21.38 3.16 -5.68
C VAL A 53 22.43 2.32 -4.95
N LEU A 54 22.02 1.56 -3.93
CA LEU A 54 22.91 0.72 -3.12
C LEU A 54 23.46 -0.48 -3.92
N ASN A 55 22.64 -1.08 -4.78
CA ASN A 55 23.07 -2.20 -5.64
C ASN A 55 23.91 -1.73 -6.85
N GLY A 56 23.93 -0.43 -7.13
CA GLY A 56 24.60 0.18 -8.28
C GLY A 56 26.12 0.03 -8.31
N PHE A 57 26.76 -0.32 -7.20
CA PHE A 57 28.23 -0.38 -7.11
C PHE A 57 28.82 -1.80 -7.01
N LEU A 58 28.05 -2.79 -6.54
CA LEU A 58 28.60 -4.13 -6.24
C LEU A 58 28.05 -5.25 -7.15
N PHE A 59 26.88 -5.08 -7.78
CA PHE A 59 26.23 -6.18 -8.55
C PHE A 59 25.50 -5.77 -9.84
N ASN A 60 25.44 -4.48 -10.18
CA ASN A 60 24.63 -4.03 -11.31
C ASN A 60 25.46 -3.83 -12.59
N THR A 61 25.20 -4.64 -13.62
CA THR A 61 25.70 -4.43 -14.99
C THR A 61 24.83 -3.45 -15.81
N ALA A 62 23.66 -3.07 -15.30
CA ALA A 62 22.82 -2.05 -15.93
C ALA A 62 23.31 -0.65 -15.52
N LYS A 63 23.76 0.15 -16.49
CA LYS A 63 24.12 1.56 -16.26
C LYS A 63 22.96 2.31 -15.62
N ILE A 64 23.23 3.03 -14.52
CA ILE A 64 22.28 3.89 -13.82
C ILE A 64 21.64 4.92 -14.77
N GLU A 65 22.35 5.30 -15.84
CA GLU A 65 21.87 6.20 -16.91
C GLU A 65 20.64 5.68 -17.68
N ASN A 66 20.38 4.36 -17.69
CA ASN A 66 19.24 3.79 -18.44
C ASN A 66 18.02 3.48 -17.57
N VAL A 67 18.07 3.77 -16.27
CA VAL A 67 16.95 3.49 -15.37
C VAL A 67 15.87 4.56 -15.56
N ASN A 68 14.75 4.18 -16.16
CA ASN A 68 13.60 5.04 -16.27
C ASN A 68 12.80 5.04 -14.96
N LEU A 69 12.94 6.10 -14.15
CA LEU A 69 12.22 6.29 -12.89
C LEU A 69 10.70 6.21 -13.06
N LEU A 70 10.16 6.67 -14.19
CA LEU A 70 8.74 6.63 -14.47
C LEU A 70 8.26 5.19 -14.72
N LEU A 71 9.08 4.38 -15.39
CA LEU A 71 8.79 2.97 -15.60
C LEU A 71 8.82 2.19 -14.28
N GLU A 72 9.82 2.44 -13.41
CA GLU A 72 9.88 1.82 -12.09
C GLU A 72 8.65 2.19 -11.23
N ALA A 73 8.23 3.46 -11.25
CA ALA A 73 7.02 3.92 -10.56
C ALA A 73 5.76 3.22 -11.10
N ALA A 74 5.65 3.08 -12.42
CA ALA A 74 4.54 2.39 -13.08
C ALA A 74 4.51 0.90 -12.71
N ILE A 75 5.66 0.22 -12.67
CA ILE A 75 5.75 -1.19 -12.26
C ILE A 75 5.30 -1.36 -10.80
N ILE A 76 5.76 -0.51 -9.88
CA ILE A 76 5.34 -0.58 -8.48
C ILE A 76 3.83 -0.36 -8.35
N THR A 77 3.30 0.64 -9.05
CA THR A 77 1.87 0.95 -9.02
C THR A 77 1.04 -0.18 -9.61
N ALA A 78 1.49 -0.79 -10.71
CA ALA A 78 0.83 -1.93 -11.33
C ALA A 78 0.86 -3.17 -10.41
N LEU A 79 1.99 -3.44 -9.76
CA LEU A 79 2.11 -4.54 -8.80
C LEU A 79 1.19 -4.33 -7.60
N TYR A 80 1.13 -3.11 -7.06
CA TYR A 80 0.23 -2.73 -5.98
C TYR A 80 -1.24 -2.89 -6.39
N ALA A 81 -1.62 -2.42 -7.58
CA ALA A 81 -2.96 -2.58 -8.12
C ALA A 81 -3.34 -4.05 -8.32
N CYS A 82 -2.44 -4.85 -8.88
CA CYS A 82 -2.63 -6.30 -9.04
C CYS A 82 -2.87 -6.99 -7.69
N PHE A 83 -2.13 -6.60 -6.66
CA PHE A 83 -2.30 -7.12 -5.31
C PHE A 83 -3.68 -6.75 -4.73
N ILE A 84 -4.13 -5.50 -4.88
CA ILE A 84 -5.46 -5.09 -4.44
C ILE A 84 -6.56 -5.88 -5.16
N VAL A 85 -6.46 -6.00 -6.49
CA VAL A 85 -7.45 -6.74 -7.29
C VAL A 85 -7.53 -8.20 -6.87
N SER A 86 -6.38 -8.82 -6.59
CA SER A 86 -6.32 -10.21 -6.12
C SER A 86 -7.02 -10.38 -4.76
N ASN A 87 -6.77 -9.47 -3.81
CA ASN A 87 -7.42 -9.51 -2.51
C ASN A 87 -8.91 -9.20 -2.59
N TRP A 88 -9.31 -8.29 -3.47
CA TRP A 88 -10.72 -8.02 -3.73
C TRP A 88 -11.43 -9.24 -4.33
N ALA A 89 -10.81 -9.91 -5.30
CA ALA A 89 -11.34 -11.14 -5.88
C ALA A 89 -11.48 -12.24 -4.81
N PHE A 90 -10.51 -12.35 -3.89
CA PHE A 90 -10.59 -13.28 -2.77
C PHE A 90 -11.75 -12.97 -1.81
N CYS A 91 -11.97 -11.70 -1.47
CA CYS A 91 -13.14 -11.28 -0.69
C CYS A 91 -14.44 -11.58 -1.42
N ALA A 92 -14.52 -11.33 -2.73
CA ALA A 92 -15.71 -11.63 -3.53
C ALA A 92 -16.03 -13.13 -3.55
N LEU A 93 -15.00 -13.99 -3.59
CA LEU A 93 -15.17 -15.46 -3.55
C LEU A 93 -15.62 -15.97 -2.18
N THR A 94 -15.21 -15.31 -1.10
CA THR A 94 -15.54 -15.69 0.29
C THR A 94 -16.83 -15.04 0.80
N GLU A 95 -17.63 -14.43 -0.09
CA GLU A 95 -18.82 -13.64 0.24
C GLU A 95 -18.52 -12.49 1.22
N GLY A 96 -17.26 -12.05 1.27
CA GLY A 96 -16.80 -10.97 2.13
C GLY A 96 -17.10 -9.61 1.51
N GLU A 97 -17.90 -8.79 2.20
CA GLU A 97 -18.06 -7.38 1.84
C GLU A 97 -16.81 -6.58 2.25
N ALA A 98 -16.00 -6.20 1.26
CA ALA A 98 -14.87 -5.29 1.43
C ALA A 98 -14.77 -4.35 0.23
N THR A 99 -14.71 -3.04 0.50
CA THR A 99 -14.52 -2.02 -0.53
C THR A 99 -13.05 -1.95 -0.93
N PHE A 100 -12.75 -1.62 -2.20
CA PHE A 100 -11.37 -1.40 -2.68
C PHE A 100 -10.54 -0.47 -1.78
N ILE A 101 -11.16 0.59 -1.23
CA ILE A 101 -10.48 1.53 -0.33
C ILE A 101 -10.11 0.86 1.01
N GLU A 102 -10.97 -0.01 1.54
CA GLU A 102 -10.74 -0.71 2.81
C GLU A 102 -9.61 -1.73 2.66
N ILE A 103 -9.57 -2.44 1.54
CA ILE A 103 -8.49 -3.36 1.18
C ILE A 103 -7.16 -2.59 1.04
N SER A 104 -7.18 -1.44 0.36
CA SER A 104 -5.98 -0.61 0.21
C SER A 104 -5.48 -0.01 1.53
N LEU A 105 -6.39 0.33 2.46
CA LEU A 105 -6.05 0.78 3.82
C LEU A 105 -5.43 -0.34 4.64
N LEU A 106 -6.05 -1.53 4.65
CA LEU A 106 -5.52 -2.70 5.34
C LEU A 106 -4.11 -3.05 4.84
N GLN A 107 -3.93 -3.02 3.52
CA GLN A 107 -2.62 -3.24 2.90
C GLN A 107 -1.60 -2.17 3.29
N ALA A 108 -2.01 -0.92 3.52
CA ALA A 108 -1.10 0.15 3.89
C ALA A 108 -0.56 0.02 5.32
N PHE A 109 -1.24 -0.74 6.19
CA PHE A 109 -0.79 -1.00 7.57
C PHE A 109 0.02 -2.28 7.72
N LEU A 110 0.00 -3.15 6.69
CA LEU A 110 0.82 -4.36 6.59
C LEU A 110 2.25 -4.00 6.14
#